data_AF-A0A084JFA6-F1
#
_entry.id   AF-A0A084JFA6-F1
#
_cell.length_a   1.000
_cell.length_b   1.000
_cell.length_c   1.000
_cell.angle_alpha   90.00
_cell.angle_beta   90.00
_cell.angle_gamma   90.00
#
_symmetry.space_group_name_H-M   'P 1'
#
loop_
_entity.id
_entity.type
_entity.pdbx_description
1 polymer ?
#
loop_
_entity_poly.entity_id
_entity_poly.type
_entity_poly.pdbx_seq_one_letter_code
_entity_poly.pdbx_strand_id
1 'polypeptide(L)'
;MQLRKKLLTLLGTLLITILCCTVGYADTQPACTGGPQHEFESHILVLNSEESEGQVENVCTLCGYTYIEYLPATGHKYDDWKTIEERPESKIRIERRECQICHRAEVRTIRIESSSQDSDSIQEEKSGKPGINQMDYLLSSSVGGVWMWAAAALWYNSLVFNWYKRESAAKKRRGGEGL
;
A
#
# COMPACT_ATOMS: atom_id res chain seq x y z
N MET A 1 -24.73 -45.54 -9.65
CA MET A 1 -24.77 -44.71 -10.89
C MET A 1 -24.70 -43.21 -10.64
N GLN A 2 -25.37 -42.66 -9.61
CA GLN A 2 -25.41 -41.20 -9.39
C GLN A 2 -24.07 -40.57 -8.98
N LEU A 3 -23.23 -41.29 -8.21
CA LEU A 3 -21.92 -40.78 -7.75
C LEU A 3 -20.93 -40.59 -8.91
N ARG A 4 -20.88 -41.56 -9.84
CA ARG A 4 -20.01 -41.49 -11.03
C ARG A 4 -20.40 -40.36 -11.97
N LYS A 5 -21.71 -40.11 -12.13
CA LYS A 5 -22.23 -38.99 -12.92
C LYS A 5 -21.86 -37.63 -12.31
N LYS A 6 -22.03 -37.47 -10.99
CA LYS A 6 -21.63 -36.25 -10.27
C LYS A 6 -20.12 -35.99 -10.32
N LEU A 7 -19.31 -37.05 -10.25
CA LEU A 7 -17.86 -36.94 -10.38
C LEU A 7 -17.45 -36.51 -11.80
N LEU A 8 -18.08 -37.10 -12.84
CA LEU A 8 -17.82 -36.70 -14.23
C LEU A 8 -18.21 -35.25 -14.49
N THR A 9 -19.35 -34.78 -13.96
CA THR A 9 -19.78 -33.39 -14.14
C THR A 9 -18.84 -32.41 -13.45
N LEU A 10 -18.35 -32.74 -12.23
CA LEU A 10 -17.40 -31.88 -11.51
C LEU A 10 -16.04 -31.81 -12.23
N LEU A 11 -15.54 -32.95 -12.71
CA LEU A 11 -14.30 -33.00 -13.49
C LEU A 11 -14.44 -32.22 -14.81
N GLY A 12 -15.58 -32.33 -15.48
CA GLY A 12 -15.87 -31.57 -16.69
C GLY A 12 -15.92 -30.06 -16.44
N THR A 13 -16.60 -29.61 -15.38
CA THR A 13 -16.63 -28.19 -15.03
C THR A 13 -15.26 -27.65 -14.64
N LEU A 14 -14.45 -28.44 -13.93
CA LEU A 14 -13.08 -28.06 -13.55
C LEU A 14 -12.16 -27.93 -14.77
N LEU A 15 -12.27 -28.85 -15.72
CA LEU A 15 -11.51 -28.79 -16.98
C LEU A 15 -11.87 -27.56 -17.81
N ILE A 16 -13.16 -27.22 -17.88
CA ILE A 16 -13.65 -26.04 -18.60
C ILE A 16 -13.19 -24.74 -17.92
N THR A 17 -13.22 -24.67 -16.58
CA THR A 17 -12.72 -23.49 -15.87
C THR A 17 -11.21 -23.32 -16.03
N ILE A 18 -10.43 -24.40 -16.00
CA ILE A 18 -8.98 -24.34 -16.25
C ILE A 18 -8.70 -23.88 -17.70
N LEU A 19 -9.45 -24.39 -18.67
CA LEU A 19 -9.29 -24.02 -20.07
C LEU A 19 -9.69 -22.56 -20.33
N CYS A 20 -10.73 -22.04 -19.68
CA CYS A 20 -11.11 -20.62 -19.79
C CYS A 20 -10.15 -19.68 -19.03
N CYS A 21 -9.66 -20.08 -17.85
CA CYS A 21 -8.76 -19.24 -17.05
C CYS A 21 -7.36 -19.11 -17.67
N THR A 22 -6.90 -20.12 -18.44
CA THR A 22 -5.59 -20.07 -19.11
C THR A 22 -5.56 -19.12 -20.32
N VAL A 23 -6.71 -18.84 -20.93
CA VAL A 23 -6.81 -17.90 -22.07
C VAL A 23 -6.83 -16.43 -21.60
N GLY A 24 -7.20 -16.17 -20.34
CA GLY A 24 -7.31 -14.81 -19.79
C GLY A 24 -6.00 -14.14 -19.37
N TYR A 25 -4.87 -14.87 -19.40
CA TYR A 25 -3.55 -14.36 -18.97
C TYR A 25 -2.53 -14.27 -20.12
N ALA A 26 -2.99 -14.26 -21.38
CA ALA A 26 -2.12 -13.85 -22.47
C ALA A 26 -2.04 -12.32 -22.43
N ASP A 27 -1.02 -11.80 -21.74
CA ASP A 27 -0.60 -10.41 -21.87
C ASP A 27 -0.40 -10.14 -23.38
N THR A 28 -1.28 -9.35 -23.98
CA THR A 28 -1.29 -9.10 -25.44
C THR A 28 -0.21 -8.09 -25.85
N GLN A 29 0.87 -8.02 -25.08
CA GLN A 29 2.00 -7.16 -25.40
C GLN A 29 2.80 -7.78 -26.55
N PRO A 30 3.06 -7.02 -27.63
CA PRO A 30 3.83 -7.54 -28.75
C PRO A 30 5.20 -8.00 -28.26
N ALA A 31 5.55 -9.26 -28.55
CA ALA A 31 6.83 -9.81 -28.17
C ALA A 31 7.96 -8.96 -28.77
N CYS A 32 8.76 -8.35 -27.91
CA CYS A 32 9.87 -7.50 -28.33
C CYS A 32 10.95 -8.40 -28.97
N THR A 33 11.25 -8.20 -30.25
CA THR A 33 12.11 -9.08 -31.07
C THR A 33 13.61 -8.96 -30.75
N GLY A 34 14.00 -8.04 -29.86
CA GLY A 34 15.38 -7.70 -29.52
C GLY A 34 16.05 -8.51 -28.39
N GLY A 35 15.35 -9.46 -27.76
CA GLY A 35 15.88 -10.22 -26.62
C GLY A 35 15.49 -9.61 -25.25
N PRO A 36 16.10 -10.06 -24.14
CA PRO A 36 15.65 -9.78 -22.77
C PRO A 36 15.87 -8.34 -22.29
N GLN A 37 16.44 -7.45 -23.13
CA GLN A 37 16.85 -6.11 -22.74
C GLN A 37 16.12 -5.11 -23.63
N HIS A 38 15.15 -4.41 -23.07
CA HIS A 38 14.49 -3.30 -23.76
C HIS A 38 15.42 -2.09 -23.77
N GLU A 39 15.66 -1.51 -24.93
CA GLU A 39 16.27 -0.19 -25.08
C GLU A 39 15.15 0.86 -25.21
N PHE A 40 15.16 1.86 -24.32
CA PHE A 40 14.13 2.89 -24.23
C PHE A 40 14.70 4.27 -24.58
N GLU A 41 13.99 4.99 -25.44
CA GLU A 41 14.16 6.42 -25.65
C GLU A 41 13.14 7.18 -24.79
N SER A 42 13.60 8.22 -24.08
CA SER A 42 12.77 8.97 -23.14
C SER A 42 12.43 10.37 -23.66
N HIS A 43 11.17 10.76 -23.52
CA HIS A 43 10.64 12.07 -23.91
C HIS A 43 9.92 12.73 -22.73
N ILE A 44 10.31 13.95 -22.37
CA ILE A 44 9.65 14.70 -21.31
C ILE A 44 8.32 15.24 -21.85
N LEU A 45 7.20 14.75 -21.31
CA LEU A 45 5.86 15.25 -21.64
C LEU A 45 5.50 16.47 -20.79
N VAL A 46 5.80 16.40 -19.49
CA VAL A 46 5.50 17.46 -18.52
C VAL A 46 6.70 17.59 -17.59
N LEU A 47 7.26 18.80 -17.47
CA LEU A 47 8.29 19.04 -16.45
C LEU A 47 7.67 19.00 -15.06
N ASN A 48 8.38 18.42 -14.10
CA ASN A 48 8.01 18.54 -12.70
C ASN A 48 8.20 19.98 -12.21
N SER A 49 7.42 20.36 -11.20
CA SER A 49 7.53 21.63 -10.49
C SER A 49 7.71 21.40 -8.99
N GLU A 50 7.74 22.47 -8.18
CA GLU A 50 7.78 22.36 -6.73
C GLU A 50 6.49 21.73 -6.15
N GLU A 51 5.38 21.82 -6.88
CA GLU A 51 4.04 21.43 -6.41
C GLU A 51 3.42 20.29 -7.20
N SER A 52 3.91 20.02 -8.42
CA SER A 52 3.36 19.01 -9.32
C SER A 52 4.43 18.03 -9.80
N GLU A 53 4.04 16.76 -9.90
CA GLU A 53 4.85 15.74 -10.57
C GLU A 53 5.00 16.03 -12.07
N GLY A 54 6.13 15.59 -12.62
CA GLY A 54 6.40 15.59 -14.05
C GLY A 54 6.11 14.23 -14.67
N GLN A 55 6.09 14.17 -15.99
CA GLN A 55 5.81 12.96 -16.75
C GLN A 55 6.86 12.77 -17.85
N VAL A 56 7.43 11.57 -17.90
CA VAL A 56 8.36 11.13 -18.94
C VAL A 56 7.76 9.92 -19.63
N GLU A 57 7.62 10.01 -20.94
CA GLU A 57 7.26 8.87 -21.78
C GLU A 57 8.52 8.11 -22.15
N ASN A 58 8.52 6.80 -21.91
CA ASN A 58 9.59 5.90 -22.31
C ASN A 58 9.09 5.01 -23.44
N VAL A 59 9.72 5.08 -24.61
CA VAL A 59 9.35 4.35 -25.81
C VAL A 59 10.45 3.34 -26.14
N CYS A 60 10.10 2.05 -26.20
CA CYS A 60 11.04 1.04 -26.62
C CYS A 60 11.35 1.21 -28.11
N THR A 61 12.61 1.43 -28.46
CA THR A 61 13.05 1.68 -29.84
C THR A 61 12.90 0.44 -30.74
N LEU A 62 12.77 -0.75 -30.15
CA LEU A 62 12.72 -2.03 -30.86
C LEU A 62 11.29 -2.52 -31.15
N CYS A 63 10.36 -2.39 -30.20
CA CYS A 63 8.98 -2.86 -30.36
C CYS A 63 7.90 -1.79 -30.20
N GLY A 64 8.27 -0.53 -29.92
CA GLY A 64 7.33 0.57 -29.77
C GLY A 64 6.46 0.49 -28.51
N TYR A 65 6.76 -0.41 -27.56
CA TYR A 65 6.10 -0.44 -26.26
C TYR A 65 6.36 0.87 -25.52
N THR A 66 5.31 1.48 -24.98
CA THR A 66 5.41 2.74 -24.24
C THR A 66 4.89 2.62 -22.82
N TYR A 67 5.52 3.34 -21.91
CA TYR A 67 5.01 3.56 -20.55
C TYR A 67 5.37 4.96 -20.05
N ILE A 68 4.58 5.45 -19.10
CA ILE A 68 4.81 6.76 -18.47
C ILE A 68 5.46 6.54 -17.10
N GLU A 69 6.55 7.25 -16.88
CA GLU A 69 7.22 7.38 -15.59
C GLU A 69 6.93 8.76 -14.99
N TYR A 70 6.61 8.79 -13.71
CA TYR A 70 6.32 10.04 -12.99
C TYR A 70 7.56 10.53 -12.26
N LEU A 71 7.95 11.78 -12.53
CA LEU A 71 9.02 12.45 -11.81
C LEU A 71 8.43 13.15 -10.59
N PRO A 72 8.96 12.93 -9.37
CA PRO A 72 8.44 13.59 -8.18
C PRO A 72 8.57 15.10 -8.29
N ALA A 73 7.66 15.82 -7.63
CA ALA A 73 7.78 17.26 -7.44
C ALA A 73 9.13 17.59 -6.75
N THR A 74 9.80 18.67 -7.16
CA THR A 74 11.10 19.05 -6.59
C THR A 74 10.98 19.54 -5.14
N GLY A 75 9.78 19.94 -4.74
CA GLY A 75 9.50 20.55 -3.44
C GLY A 75 10.02 21.99 -3.34
N HIS A 76 9.57 22.70 -2.29
CA HIS A 76 10.04 24.05 -2.00
C HIS A 76 11.35 24.06 -1.23
N LYS A 77 12.29 24.88 -1.68
CA LYS A 77 13.55 25.15 -0.97
C LYS A 77 13.46 26.52 -0.29
N TYR A 78 12.98 26.52 0.95
CA TYR A 78 12.86 27.73 1.75
C TYR A 78 14.16 28.11 2.46
N ASP A 79 14.41 29.41 2.55
CA ASP A 79 15.41 29.99 3.44
C ASP A 79 15.03 29.87 4.93
N ASP A 80 15.98 30.25 5.79
CA ASP A 80 15.73 30.42 7.22
C ASP A 80 14.61 31.43 7.49
N TRP A 81 13.88 31.20 8.57
CA TRP A 81 12.82 32.10 9.03
C TRP A 81 13.40 33.44 9.46
N LYS A 82 12.90 34.53 8.87
CA LYS A 82 13.26 35.90 9.22
C LYS A 82 12.13 36.54 10.01
N THR A 83 12.43 37.12 11.17
CA THR A 83 11.44 37.86 11.96
C THR A 83 11.06 39.16 11.24
N ILE A 84 9.76 39.35 11.02
CA ILE A 84 9.23 40.56 10.38
C ILE A 84 8.52 41.49 11.37
N GLU A 85 7.94 40.92 12.44
CA GLU A 85 7.31 41.68 13.51
C GLU A 85 7.50 40.92 14.81
N GLU A 86 7.88 41.64 15.86
CA GLU A 86 7.93 41.09 17.21
C GLU A 86 7.10 41.98 18.12
N ARG A 87 6.09 41.38 18.75
CA ARG A 87 5.21 42.03 19.71
C ARG A 87 5.46 41.45 21.10
N PRO A 88 6.42 42.02 21.86
CA PRO A 88 6.77 41.52 23.19
C PRO A 88 5.60 41.60 24.17
N GLU A 89 4.75 42.64 24.07
CA GLU A 89 3.58 42.83 24.95
C GLU A 89 2.58 41.69 24.86
N SER A 90 2.34 41.18 23.66
CA SER A 90 1.43 40.04 23.44
C SER A 90 2.17 38.70 23.40
N LYS A 91 3.49 38.69 23.67
CA LYS A 91 4.34 37.51 23.53
C LYS A 91 4.21 36.84 22.15
N ILE A 92 4.13 37.62 21.08
CA ILE A 92 3.97 37.11 19.71
C ILE A 92 5.17 37.53 18.86
N ARG A 93 5.66 36.61 18.01
CA ARG A 93 6.63 36.88 16.95
C ARG A 93 6.10 36.37 15.63
N ILE A 94 6.13 37.20 14.59
CA ILE A 94 5.76 36.85 13.23
C ILE A 94 7.03 36.69 12.42
N GLU A 95 7.17 35.52 11.79
CA GLU A 95 8.31 35.18 10.96
C GLU A 95 7.86 34.88 9.54
N ARG A 96 8.71 35.24 8.58
CA ARG A 96 8.52 35.01 7.15
C ARG A 96 9.72 34.27 6.59
N ARG A 97 9.48 33.30 5.70
CA ARG A 97 10.51 32.71 4.83
C ARG A 97 10.03 32.70 3.39
N GLU A 98 10.96 32.58 2.45
CA GLU A 98 10.68 32.61 1.01
C GLU A 98 11.40 31.45 0.32
N CYS A 99 10.73 30.85 -0.67
CA CYS A 99 11.31 29.80 -1.50
C CYS A 99 12.32 30.42 -2.48
N GLN A 100 13.55 29.92 -2.50
CA GLN A 100 14.61 30.43 -3.38
C GLN A 100 14.32 30.20 -4.87
N ILE A 101 13.44 29.25 -5.20
CA ILE A 101 13.20 28.81 -6.58
C ILE A 101 11.95 29.51 -7.15
N CYS A 102 10.83 29.48 -6.41
CA CYS A 102 9.55 30.00 -6.89
C CYS A 102 9.10 31.30 -6.21
N HIS A 103 9.88 31.85 -5.27
CA HIS A 103 9.59 33.10 -4.56
C HIS A 103 8.27 33.13 -3.76
N ARG A 104 7.63 31.98 -3.56
CA ARG A 104 6.47 31.84 -2.67
C ARG A 104 6.93 32.09 -1.23
N ALA A 105 6.20 32.95 -0.52
CA ALA A 105 6.48 33.27 0.88
C ALA A 105 5.53 32.56 1.83
N GLU A 106 6.07 32.07 2.95
CA GLU A 106 5.32 31.53 4.07
C GLU A 106 5.47 32.45 5.29
N VAL A 107 4.38 32.63 6.03
CA VAL A 107 4.35 33.43 7.26
C VAL A 107 3.82 32.56 8.39
N ARG A 108 4.51 32.58 9.53
CA ARG A 108 4.09 31.90 10.75
C ARG A 108 4.07 32.84 11.93
N THR A 109 3.20 32.55 12.89
CA THR A 109 3.07 33.27 14.15
C THR A 109 3.49 32.36 15.30
N ILE A 110 4.52 32.76 16.04
CA ILE A 110 5.07 32.05 17.19
C ILE A 110 4.67 32.79 18.48
N ARG A 111 4.35 32.05 19.54
CA ARG A 111 4.24 32.62 20.89
C ARG A 111 5.58 32.52 21.61
N ILE A 112 6.10 33.62 22.11
CA ILE A 112 7.36 33.69 22.84
C ILE A 112 7.08 33.45 24.32
N GLU A 113 7.43 32.28 24.83
CA GLU A 113 7.45 32.05 26.27
C GLU A 113 8.80 32.53 26.80
N SER A 114 8.78 33.56 27.64
CA SER A 114 9.98 34.16 28.25
C SER A 114 10.57 33.21 29.29
N SER A 115 11.48 32.32 28.89
CA SER A 115 12.26 31.47 29.80
C SER A 115 13.74 31.73 29.58
N SER A 116 14.34 32.45 30.51
CA SER A 116 15.78 32.46 30.73
C SER A 116 16.17 31.20 31.49
N GLN A 117 16.83 30.24 30.84
CA GLN A 117 17.76 29.32 31.52
C GLN A 117 18.69 28.62 30.50
N ASP A 118 19.97 28.61 30.87
CA ASP A 118 21.15 28.09 30.20
C ASP A 118 21.14 26.57 29.94
N SER A 119 22.04 26.17 29.04
CA SER A 119 22.48 24.83 28.64
C SER A 119 22.41 23.69 29.68
N ASP A 120 21.98 22.49 29.28
CA ASP A 120 22.86 21.37 28.84
C ASP A 120 22.18 19.99 29.02
N SER A 121 22.63 19.02 28.21
CA SER A 121 22.46 17.56 28.24
C SER A 121 21.20 16.88 27.64
N ILE A 122 21.50 16.01 26.67
CA ILE A 122 20.63 15.07 25.94
C ILE A 122 20.22 13.89 26.83
N GLN A 123 18.95 13.46 26.78
CA GLN A 123 18.55 12.05 26.62
C GLN A 123 17.22 11.93 25.87
N GLU A 124 17.14 10.88 25.06
CA GLU A 124 16.08 10.50 24.14
C GLU A 124 14.72 10.28 24.83
N GLU A 125 13.64 10.80 24.25
CA GLU A 125 12.36 10.10 24.26
C GLU A 125 11.69 10.25 22.89
N LYS A 126 11.83 9.19 22.10
CA LYS A 126 11.10 8.93 20.86
C LYS A 126 9.61 8.78 21.17
N SER A 127 8.86 9.88 21.13
CA SER A 127 7.40 9.83 21.02
C SER A 127 6.99 10.13 19.58
N GLY A 128 7.28 9.16 18.71
CA GLY A 128 6.64 9.11 17.41
C GLY A 128 5.16 8.79 17.62
N LYS A 129 4.29 9.79 17.49
CA LYS A 129 2.92 9.51 17.03
C LYS A 129 3.03 9.23 15.54
N PRO A 130 2.79 8.01 15.05
CA PRO A 130 2.67 7.83 13.62
C PRO A 130 1.39 8.55 13.22
N GLY A 131 1.51 9.62 12.44
CA GLY A 131 0.40 10.11 11.64
C GLY A 131 0.01 8.95 10.73
N ILE A 132 -1.13 8.33 11.03
CA ILE A 132 -1.67 7.24 10.22
C ILE A 132 -2.06 7.89 8.89
N ASN A 133 -1.31 7.60 7.83
CA ASN A 133 -1.61 8.12 6.50
C ASN A 133 -2.89 7.44 6.01
N GLN A 134 -3.75 8.15 5.29
CA GLN A 134 -5.03 7.60 4.78
C GLN A 134 -4.85 6.30 3.97
N MET A 135 -3.66 6.08 3.40
CA MET A 135 -3.29 4.86 2.68
C MET A 135 -3.02 3.66 3.62
N ASP A 136 -2.57 3.89 4.86
CA ASP A 136 -2.34 2.84 5.87
C ASP A 136 -3.66 2.25 6.38
N TYR A 137 -4.74 3.05 6.37
CA TYR A 137 -6.08 2.59 6.76
C TYR A 137 -6.71 1.66 5.71
N LEU A 138 -6.44 1.92 4.42
CA LEU A 138 -6.89 1.08 3.32
C LEU A 138 -6.13 -0.27 3.29
N LEU A 139 -4.83 -0.27 3.56
CA LEU A 139 -4.04 -1.50 3.71
C LEU A 139 -4.46 -2.31 4.96
N SER A 140 -4.78 -1.66 6.08
CA SER A 140 -5.25 -2.33 7.30
C SER A 140 -6.62 -3.01 7.13
N SER A 141 -7.52 -2.46 6.30
CA SER A 141 -8.83 -3.07 6.05
C SER A 141 -8.72 -4.36 5.23
N SER A 142 -7.71 -4.47 4.36
CA SER A 142 -7.42 -5.68 3.59
C SER A 142 -6.82 -6.79 4.47
N VAL A 143 -5.86 -6.46 5.34
CA VAL A 143 -5.24 -7.45 6.23
C VAL A 143 -6.24 -7.97 7.26
N GLY A 144 -7.05 -7.09 7.87
CA GLY A 144 -8.06 -7.50 8.86
C GLY A 144 -9.13 -8.45 8.30
N GLY A 145 -9.53 -8.25 7.04
CA GLY A 145 -10.48 -9.13 6.36
C GLY A 145 -9.95 -10.56 6.18
N VAL A 146 -8.69 -10.69 5.76
CA VAL A 146 -8.05 -12.00 5.55
C VAL A 146 -7.90 -12.77 6.85
N TRP A 147 -7.50 -12.12 7.95
CA TRP A 147 -7.37 -12.76 9.25
C TRP A 147 -8.72 -13.17 9.85
N MET A 148 -9.77 -12.37 9.65
CA MET A 148 -11.13 -12.72 10.11
C MET A 148 -11.64 -13.98 9.43
N TRP A 149 -11.45 -14.11 8.12
CA TRP A 149 -11.87 -15.28 7.35
C TRP A 149 -11.05 -16.53 7.71
N ALA A 150 -9.74 -16.37 7.93
CA ALA A 150 -8.89 -17.46 8.39
C ALA A 150 -9.33 -17.98 9.78
N ALA A 151 -9.62 -17.09 10.72
CA ALA A 151 -10.11 -17.47 12.05
C ALA A 151 -11.48 -18.18 11.97
N ALA A 152 -12.40 -17.69 11.14
CA ALA A 152 -13.70 -18.33 10.93
C ALA A 152 -13.57 -19.73 10.32
N ALA A 153 -12.67 -19.92 9.35
CA ALA A 153 -12.40 -21.23 8.75
C ALA A 153 -11.81 -22.21 9.77
N LEU A 154 -10.84 -21.77 10.59
CA LEU A 154 -10.24 -22.60 11.65
C LEU A 154 -11.27 -22.99 12.73
N TRP A 155 -12.16 -22.07 13.09
CA TRP A 155 -13.27 -22.35 14.01
C TRP A 155 -14.21 -23.40 13.43
N TYR A 156 -14.64 -23.24 12.18
CA TYR A 156 -15.54 -24.17 11.51
C TYR A 156 -14.93 -25.58 11.41
N ASN A 157 -13.66 -25.67 11.02
CA ASN A 157 -12.94 -26.95 10.95
C ASN A 157 -12.84 -27.62 12.33
N SER A 158 -12.65 -26.85 13.41
CA SER A 158 -12.64 -27.37 14.78
C SER A 158 -13.99 -27.93 15.22
N LEU A 159 -15.10 -27.30 14.82
CA LEU A 159 -16.45 -27.81 15.09
C LEU A 159 -16.72 -29.11 14.34
N VAL A 160 -16.34 -29.18 13.05
CA VAL A 160 -16.49 -30.40 12.23
C VAL A 160 -15.67 -31.54 12.81
N PHE A 161 -14.43 -31.28 13.24
CA PHE A 161 -13.58 -32.29 13.87
C PHE A 161 -14.17 -32.80 15.19
N ASN A 162 -14.73 -31.90 16.02
CA ASN A 162 -15.41 -32.28 17.26
C ASN A 162 -16.71 -33.07 17.02
N TRP A 163 -17.44 -32.77 15.94
CA TRP A 163 -18.58 -33.57 15.51
C TRP A 163 -18.14 -34.97 15.06
N TYR A 164 -17.11 -35.07 14.21
CA TYR A 164 -16.58 -36.34 13.74
C TYR A 164 -16.07 -37.22 14.89
N LYS A 165 -15.36 -36.63 15.87
CA LYS A 165 -14.89 -37.33 17.07
C LYS A 165 -16.04 -37.90 17.89
N ARG A 166 -17.14 -37.15 18.04
CA ARG A 166 -18.37 -37.63 18.70
C ARG A 166 -19.03 -38.78 17.93
N GLU A 167 -19.15 -38.66 16.61
CA GLU A 167 -19.80 -39.69 15.79
C GLU A 167 -18.97 -40.99 15.73
N SER A 168 -17.65 -40.89 15.65
CA SER A 168 -16.74 -42.04 15.72
C SER A 168 -16.83 -42.75 17.07
N ALA A 169 -16.86 -41.99 18.18
CA ALA A 169 -17.08 -42.56 19.50
C ALA A 169 -18.46 -43.22 19.64
N ALA A 170 -19.50 -42.65 19.03
CA ALA A 170 -20.84 -43.22 19.02
C ALA A 170 -20.94 -44.51 18.17
N LYS A 171 -20.20 -44.60 17.06
CA LYS A 171 -20.10 -45.84 16.27
C LYS A 171 -19.32 -46.92 17.01
N LYS A 172 -18.25 -46.58 17.74
CA LYS A 172 -17.49 -47.55 18.55
C LYS A 172 -18.33 -48.17 19.67
N ARG A 173 -19.24 -47.41 20.28
CA ARG A 173 -20.20 -47.93 21.27
C ARG A 173 -21.22 -48.87 20.63
N ARG A 174 -21.85 -48.46 19.52
CA ARG A 174 -22.83 -49.28 18.79
C ARG A 174 -22.24 -50.56 18.16
N GLY A 175 -20.94 -50.57 17.84
CA GLY A 175 -20.23 -51.74 17.35
C GLY A 175 -19.70 -52.68 18.44
N GLY A 176 -19.70 -52.25 19.70
CA GLY A 176 -19.30 -53.07 20.86
C GLY A 176 -20.46 -53.83 21.51
N GLU A 177 -21.71 -53.51 21.16
CA GLU A 177 -22.92 -54.17 21.65
C GLU A 177 -23.36 -55.35 20.75
N GLY A 178 -22.49 -55.77 19.81
CA GLY A 178 -22.75 -56.83 18.82
C GLY A 178 -21.71 -57.96 18.81
N LEU A 179 -21.09 -58.26 19.95
CA LEU A 179 -20.26 -59.45 20.19
C LEU A 179 -20.55 -60.02 21.57
#